data_AF-A0A7N0TJK4-F1
#
_entry.id   AF-A0A7N0TJK4-F1
#
_cell.length_a   1.000
_cell.length_b   1.000
_cell.length_c   1.000
_cell.angle_alpha   90.00
_cell.angle_beta   90.00
_cell.angle_gamma   90.00
#
_symmetry.space_group_name_H-M   'P 1'
#
loop_
_entity.id
_entity.type
_entity.pdbx_description
1 polymer ?
#
loop_
_entity_poly.entity_id
_entity_poly.type
_entity_poly.pdbx_seq_one_letter_code
_entity_poly.pdbx_strand_id
1 'polypeptide(L)'
;MDQQAGLYCRSREVSFSLQLSFSAVLSFMSLASCSEDFENKNYTVITSQCKGPRYSADACCNALKTFACPFADLINDETNNCATTMFSYINLNGRYPPGLFAHMCREGKDGLACPANTTEAGGPAKSSGLASVSTHFPSTTLVAGFSLFLLLQQ
;
A
#
# COMPACT_ATOMS: atom_id res chain seq x y z
N MET A 1 -0.77 -23.97 -5.72
CA MET A 1 0.63 -23.64 -6.05
C MET A 1 0.58 -22.68 -7.22
N ASP A 2 0.39 -21.39 -6.93
CA ASP A 2 0.59 -20.31 -7.90
C ASP A 2 0.96 -19.09 -7.07
N GLN A 3 2.21 -19.10 -6.60
CA GLN A 3 2.87 -17.98 -5.95
C GLN A 3 3.26 -16.98 -7.04
N GLN A 4 2.27 -16.45 -7.77
CA GLN A 4 2.51 -15.41 -8.77
C GLN A 4 2.78 -14.11 -8.00
N ALA A 5 4.07 -13.87 -7.78
CA ALA A 5 4.65 -12.76 -7.03
C ALA A 5 4.37 -11.42 -7.75
N GLY A 6 3.16 -10.89 -7.61
CA GLY A 6 2.95 -9.46 -7.68
C GLY A 6 3.65 -8.85 -6.46
N LEU A 7 4.83 -8.26 -6.65
CA LEU A 7 5.46 -7.44 -5.63
C LEU A 7 4.56 -6.21 -5.45
N TYR A 8 3.65 -6.21 -4.48
CA TYR A 8 2.75 -5.08 -4.27
C TYR A 8 3.35 -4.12 -3.26
N CYS A 9 3.65 -2.87 -3.59
CA CYS A 9 4.03 -1.89 -2.57
C CYS A 9 2.77 -1.46 -1.82
N ARG A 10 2.60 -1.92 -0.58
CA ARG A 10 1.43 -1.55 0.21
C ARG A 10 1.67 -0.20 0.89
N SER A 11 1.12 0.88 0.33
CA SER A 11 1.00 2.16 1.03
C SER A 11 -0.06 2.07 2.14
N ARG A 12 0.26 1.35 3.23
CA ARG A 12 -0.48 1.51 4.47
C ARG A 12 -0.07 2.87 5.04
N GLU A 13 -0.97 3.83 4.92
CA GLU A 13 -1.25 4.68 6.08
C GLU A 13 -1.48 3.71 7.24
N VAL A 14 -0.81 3.94 8.38
CA VAL A 14 -1.12 3.28 9.64
C VAL A 14 -2.56 3.68 9.97
N SER A 15 -3.52 2.99 9.37
CA SER A 15 -4.94 3.09 9.66
C SER A 15 -5.10 2.44 11.03
N PHE A 16 -4.70 3.21 12.05
CA PHE A 16 -4.97 2.97 13.44
C PHE A 16 -6.47 3.21 13.64
N SER A 17 -7.28 2.33 13.03
CA SER A 17 -8.68 2.21 13.38
C SER A 17 -8.70 1.71 14.81
N LEU A 18 -9.14 2.63 15.67
CA LEU A 18 -9.41 2.47 17.08
C LEU A 18 -10.21 1.19 17.38
N GLN A 19 -9.53 0.05 17.50
CA GLN A 19 -9.97 -1.09 18.29
C GLN A 19 -8.88 -1.32 19.34
N LEU A 20 -8.92 -0.45 20.35
CA LEU A 20 -8.21 -0.62 21.61
C LEU A 20 -8.74 -1.87 22.33
N SER A 21 -8.24 -3.05 21.95
CA SER A 21 -8.02 -4.11 22.92
C SER A 21 -6.60 -3.94 23.47
N PHE A 22 -6.50 -3.68 24.77
CA PHE A 22 -5.31 -3.31 25.55
C PHE A 22 -4.13 -4.32 25.54
N SER A 23 -4.04 -5.21 24.56
CA SER A 23 -2.93 -6.17 24.38
C SER A 23 -2.01 -5.84 23.20
N ALA A 24 -2.41 -4.95 22.28
CA ALA A 24 -1.64 -4.68 21.04
C ALA A 24 -0.66 -3.49 21.13
N VAL A 25 -0.67 -2.71 22.22
CA VAL A 25 0.23 -1.56 22.39
C VAL A 25 1.70 -2.00 22.55
N LEU A 26 1.95 -3.26 22.94
CA LEU A 26 3.30 -3.78 23.14
C LEU A 26 4.05 -4.11 21.84
N SER A 27 3.37 -4.31 20.70
CA SER A 27 4.01 -4.75 19.45
C SER A 27 4.47 -3.61 18.53
N PHE A 28 4.09 -2.36 18.80
CA PHE A 28 4.52 -1.23 17.97
C PHE A 28 5.96 -0.76 18.29
N MET A 29 6.51 -1.13 19.46
CA MET A 29 7.84 -0.72 19.90
C MET A 29 8.96 -1.72 19.58
N SER A 30 8.66 -2.84 18.90
CA SER A 30 9.61 -3.92 18.65
C SER A 30 9.83 -4.23 17.16
N LEU A 31 9.49 -3.29 16.27
CA LEU A 31 9.68 -3.49 14.84
C LEU A 31 11.18 -3.53 14.52
N ALA A 32 11.63 -4.55 13.80
CA ALA A 32 13.03 -4.70 13.46
C ALA A 32 13.51 -3.50 12.65
N SER A 33 14.76 -3.08 12.86
CA SER A 33 15.38 -2.05 12.02
C SER A 33 15.50 -2.57 10.59
N CYS A 34 15.25 -1.67 9.63
CA CYS A 34 15.41 -1.97 8.22
C CYS A 34 16.88 -2.30 7.90
N SER A 35 17.12 -3.41 7.21
CA SER A 35 18.47 -3.78 6.76
C SER A 35 18.97 -2.92 5.60
N GLU A 36 18.07 -2.25 4.87
CA GLU A 36 18.41 -1.35 3.78
C GLU A 36 18.59 0.09 4.28
N ASP A 37 19.68 0.71 3.85
CA ASP A 37 19.95 2.11 4.12
C ASP A 37 19.16 3.00 3.14
N PHE A 38 17.97 3.40 3.57
CA PHE A 38 17.14 4.36 2.83
C PHE A 38 17.67 5.80 2.94
N GLU A 39 18.50 6.16 3.92
CA GLU A 39 19.01 7.53 4.05
C GLU A 39 19.82 7.96 2.83
N ASN A 40 20.68 7.07 2.36
CA ASN A 40 21.65 7.34 1.30
C ASN A 40 21.18 6.91 -0.10
N LYS A 41 19.87 6.65 -0.31
CA LYS A 41 19.33 6.31 -1.64
C LYS A 41 19.18 7.55 -2.54
N ASN A 42 19.12 7.30 -3.85
CA ASN A 42 18.90 8.35 -4.84
C ASN A 42 17.40 8.67 -5.00
N TYR A 43 16.96 9.76 -4.37
CA TYR A 43 15.57 10.24 -4.42
C TYR A 43 15.20 11.01 -5.69
N THR A 44 16.15 11.28 -6.58
CA THR A 44 15.88 12.06 -7.80
C THR A 44 14.92 11.35 -8.75
N VAL A 45 14.86 10.01 -8.70
CA VAL A 45 13.88 9.21 -9.46
C VAL A 45 12.45 9.64 -9.15
N ILE A 46 12.16 10.02 -7.90
CA ILE A 46 10.85 10.51 -7.46
C ILE A 46 10.74 12.02 -7.65
N THR A 47 11.70 12.78 -7.13
CA THR A 47 11.59 14.25 -7.06
C THR A 47 11.70 14.97 -8.41
N SER A 48 12.29 14.32 -9.42
CA SER A 48 12.34 14.87 -10.78
C SER A 48 11.02 14.70 -11.54
N GLN A 49 10.21 13.70 -11.20
CA GLN A 49 8.99 13.33 -11.92
C GLN A 49 7.71 13.74 -11.17
N CYS A 50 7.70 13.55 -9.85
CA CYS A 50 6.56 13.88 -9.00
C CYS A 50 6.71 15.29 -8.45
N LYS A 51 6.15 16.29 -9.14
CA LYS A 51 6.27 17.71 -8.78
C LYS A 51 4.94 18.33 -8.36
N GLY A 52 4.99 19.14 -7.31
CA GLY A 52 3.88 20.00 -6.89
C GLY A 52 3.81 21.30 -7.71
N PRO A 53 2.74 22.10 -7.55
CA PRO A 53 1.64 21.92 -6.60
C PRO A 53 0.55 20.95 -7.09
N ARG A 54 0.52 20.62 -8.38
CA ARG A 54 -0.41 19.62 -8.95
C ARG A 54 0.34 18.32 -9.23
N TYR A 55 0.25 17.39 -8.29
CA TYR A 55 0.84 16.07 -8.43
C TYR A 55 0.05 15.25 -9.46
N SER A 56 0.73 14.78 -10.51
CA SER A 56 0.16 13.83 -11.47
C SER A 56 0.24 12.42 -10.91
N ALA A 57 -0.89 11.71 -10.85
CA ALA A 57 -0.94 10.33 -10.38
C ALA A 57 -0.02 9.42 -11.19
N ASP A 58 -0.12 9.46 -12.51
CA ASP A 58 0.69 8.60 -13.39
C ASP A 58 2.19 8.84 -13.19
N ALA A 59 2.63 10.11 -13.17
CA ALA A 59 4.05 10.44 -12.99
C ALA A 59 4.56 10.03 -11.61
N CYS A 60 3.81 10.35 -10.55
CA CYS A 60 4.21 10.07 -9.17
C CYS A 60 4.19 8.57 -8.86
N CYS A 61 3.17 7.84 -9.31
CA CYS A 61 3.06 6.41 -9.04
C CYS A 61 4.06 5.60 -9.86
N ASN A 62 4.34 5.96 -11.12
CA ASN A 62 5.40 5.31 -11.90
C ASN A 62 6.79 5.56 -11.31
N ALA A 63 7.06 6.79 -10.85
CA ALA A 63 8.30 7.12 -10.18
C ALA A 63 8.45 6.34 -8.86
N LEU A 64 7.38 6.25 -8.07
CA LEU A 64 7.36 5.46 -6.84
C LEU A 64 7.60 3.98 -7.11
N LYS A 65 6.96 3.40 -8.14
CA LYS A 65 7.23 2.00 -8.55
C LYS A 65 8.69 1.79 -8.88
N THR A 66 9.27 2.67 -9.71
CA THR A 66 10.67 2.56 -10.13
C THR A 66 11.63 2.55 -8.93
N PHE A 67 11.32 3.36 -7.90
CA PHE A 67 12.14 3.44 -6.69
C PHE A 67 11.89 2.28 -5.71
N ALA A 68 10.62 1.93 -5.44
CA ALA A 68 10.23 1.04 -4.34
C ALA A 68 10.22 -0.44 -4.73
N CYS A 69 9.94 -0.77 -5.99
CA CYS A 69 9.81 -2.16 -6.43
C CYS A 69 11.05 -3.04 -6.24
N PRO A 70 12.29 -2.54 -6.40
CA PRO A 70 13.49 -3.32 -6.06
C PRO A 70 13.58 -3.76 -4.59
N PHE A 71 12.80 -3.12 -3.70
CA PHE A 71 12.81 -3.35 -2.26
C PHE A 71 11.47 -3.88 -1.74
N ALA A 72 10.57 -4.34 -2.62
CA ALA A 72 9.20 -4.68 -2.26
C ALA A 72 9.12 -5.73 -1.14
N ASP A 73 9.97 -6.76 -1.17
CA ASP A 73 9.97 -7.82 -0.14
C ASP A 73 10.27 -7.24 1.25
N LEU A 74 11.18 -6.26 1.34
CA LEU A 74 11.57 -5.63 2.60
C LEU A 74 10.51 -4.65 3.10
N ILE A 75 9.96 -3.82 2.22
CA ILE A 75 8.96 -2.81 2.61
C ILE A 75 7.56 -3.41 2.85
N ASN A 76 7.30 -4.64 2.37
CA ASN A 76 6.05 -5.34 2.64
C ASN A 76 6.07 -6.23 3.87
N ASP A 77 7.24 -6.43 4.46
CA ASP A 77 7.38 -7.17 5.71
C ASP A 77 6.92 -6.30 6.89
N GLU A 78 5.74 -6.63 7.42
CA GLU A 78 5.10 -5.95 8.54
C GLU A 78 5.85 -6.16 9.88
N THR A 79 6.99 -6.88 9.90
CA THR A 79 7.84 -7.08 11.09
C THR A 79 9.04 -6.13 11.17
N ASN A 80 9.30 -5.33 10.12
CA ASN A 80 10.39 -4.36 10.07
C ASN A 80 9.89 -2.93 9.75
N ASN A 81 10.71 -1.92 10.04
CA ASN A 81 10.34 -0.51 9.84
C ASN A 81 10.71 0.04 8.45
N CYS A 82 11.03 -0.79 7.45
CA CYS A 82 11.49 -0.37 6.13
C CYS A 82 10.51 0.54 5.40
N ALA A 83 9.21 0.22 5.40
CA ALA A 83 8.21 1.05 4.73
C ALA A 83 8.15 2.46 5.33
N THR A 84 8.09 2.56 6.66
CA THR A 84 8.03 3.83 7.38
C THR A 84 9.29 4.66 7.13
N THR A 85 10.47 4.04 7.21
CA THR A 85 11.75 4.70 6.95
C THR A 85 11.83 5.20 5.51
N MET A 86 11.49 4.35 4.53
CA MET A 86 11.47 4.71 3.11
C MET A 86 10.56 5.92 2.85
N PHE A 87 9.29 5.86 3.26
CA PHE A 87 8.35 6.96 3.03
C PHE A 87 8.75 8.25 3.78
N SER A 88 9.37 8.14 4.95
CA SER A 88 9.92 9.30 5.67
C SER A 88 10.95 10.06 4.82
N TYR A 89 11.96 9.35 4.30
CA TYR A 89 12.99 9.99 3.47
C TYR A 89 12.44 10.46 2.11
N ILE A 90 11.49 9.75 1.49
CA ILE A 90 10.80 10.24 0.29
C ILE A 90 10.14 11.60 0.58
N ASN A 91 9.38 11.69 1.68
CA ASN A 91 8.65 12.89 2.04
C ASN A 91 9.59 14.05 2.40
N LEU A 92 10.66 13.77 3.14
CA LEU A 92 11.66 14.78 3.51
C LEU A 92 12.39 15.35 2.29
N ASN A 93 12.84 14.49 1.37
CA ASN A 93 13.60 14.92 0.19
C ASN A 93 12.72 15.64 -0.86
N GLY A 94 11.46 15.22 -1.00
CA GLY A 94 10.53 15.81 -1.96
C GLY A 94 9.62 16.91 -1.41
N ARG A 95 9.62 17.12 -0.09
CA ARG A 95 8.64 17.97 0.62
C ARG A 95 7.20 17.56 0.33
N TYR A 96 6.95 16.24 0.25
CA TYR A 96 5.62 15.72 -0.05
C TYR A 96 4.71 15.77 1.19
N PRO A 97 3.42 16.11 1.02
CA PRO A 97 2.47 16.01 2.10
C PRO A 97 2.27 14.54 2.53
N PRO A 98 2.01 14.29 3.82
CA PRO A 98 1.75 12.94 4.31
C PRO A 98 0.55 12.33 3.58
N GLY A 99 0.63 11.03 3.30
CA GLY A 99 -0.43 10.28 2.62
C GLY A 99 -0.60 10.54 1.13
N LEU A 100 0.20 11.41 0.48
CA LEU A 100 0.09 11.71 -0.96
C LEU A 100 0.09 10.43 -1.81
N PHE A 101 1.10 9.59 -1.61
CA PHE A 101 1.26 8.35 -2.36
C PHE A 101 0.22 7.29 -1.97
N ALA A 102 -0.16 7.21 -0.69
CA ALA A 102 -1.15 6.24 -0.22
C ALA A 102 -2.56 6.48 -0.78
N HIS A 103 -2.90 7.76 -0.95
CA HIS A 103 -4.17 8.17 -1.54
C HIS A 103 -4.18 8.02 -3.06
N MET A 104 -3.07 8.37 -3.72
CA MET A 104 -3.02 8.49 -5.18
C MET A 104 -2.58 7.20 -5.89
N CYS A 105 -1.73 6.39 -5.26
CA CYS A 105 -1.09 5.23 -5.88
C CYS A 105 -1.68 3.92 -5.40
N ARG A 106 -2.94 3.67 -5.79
CA ARG A 106 -3.66 2.43 -5.51
C ARG A 106 -4.26 1.87 -6.79
N GLU A 107 -3.79 0.70 -7.21
CA GLU A 107 -4.27 0.01 -8.42
C GLU A 107 -5.29 -1.10 -8.09
N GLY A 108 -5.41 -1.47 -6.81
CA GLY A 108 -6.34 -2.48 -6.34
C GLY A 108 -6.35 -2.61 -4.82
N LYS A 109 -6.89 -3.73 -4.34
CA LYS A 109 -6.95 -4.05 -2.89
C LYS A 109 -5.56 -4.26 -2.30
N ASP A 110 -4.65 -4.80 -3.11
CA ASP A 110 -3.31 -5.20 -2.69
C ASP A 110 -2.30 -4.05 -2.70
N GLY A 111 -2.67 -2.89 -3.26
CA GLY A 111 -1.83 -1.69 -3.28
C GLY A 111 -1.35 -1.33 -4.68
N LEU A 112 -0.06 -1.06 -4.82
CA LEU A 112 0.59 -0.65 -6.06
C LEU A 112 1.36 -1.83 -6.65
N ALA A 113 1.00 -2.30 -7.84
CA ALA A 113 1.64 -3.49 -8.42
C ALA A 113 3.02 -3.13 -9.00
N CYS A 114 4.04 -3.90 -8.64
CA CYS A 114 5.34 -3.85 -9.29
C CYS A 114 5.36 -4.73 -10.55
N PRO A 115 6.06 -4.29 -11.61
CA PRO A 115 6.31 -5.16 -12.74
C PRO A 115 7.06 -6.41 -12.27
N ALA A 116 6.69 -7.57 -12.80
CA ALA A 116 7.52 -8.77 -12.65
C ALA A 116 8.92 -8.43 -13.16
N ASN A 117 9.96 -8.84 -12.42
CA ASN A 117 11.34 -8.50 -12.69
C ASN A 117 11.78 -9.13 -14.04
N THR A 118 11.38 -8.56 -15.17
CA THR A 118 11.89 -8.90 -16.48
C THR A 118 13.18 -8.12 -16.62
N THR A 119 14.31 -8.81 -16.44
CA THR A 119 15.60 -8.36 -16.94
C THR A 119 15.41 -7.94 -18.41
N GLU A 120 15.48 -6.63 -18.65
CA GLU A 120 15.66 -5.90 -19.91
C GLU A 120 14.77 -6.23 -21.14
N ALA A 121 14.35 -5.15 -21.80
CA ALA A 121 13.83 -5.02 -23.17
C ALA A 121 12.34 -5.32 -23.45
N GLY A 122 11.60 -4.26 -23.81
CA GLY A 122 10.66 -4.35 -24.95
C GLY A 122 9.20 -3.89 -24.74
N GLY A 123 8.95 -2.60 -25.00
CA GLY A 123 7.75 -2.13 -25.73
C GLY A 123 6.41 -1.97 -24.98
N PRO A 124 5.51 -1.06 -25.47
CA PRO A 124 4.27 -0.72 -24.79
C PRO A 124 3.14 -1.69 -25.17
N ALA A 125 2.55 -2.36 -24.18
CA ALA A 125 1.34 -3.15 -24.40
C ALA A 125 0.10 -2.24 -24.42
N LYS A 126 -0.50 -2.13 -25.62
CA LYS A 126 -1.76 -1.46 -25.90
C LYS A 126 -2.92 -2.07 -25.10
N SER A 127 -3.82 -1.21 -24.64
CA SER A 127 -5.12 -1.58 -24.11
C SER A 127 -6.02 -2.20 -25.20
N SER A 128 -6.75 -3.25 -24.85
CA SER A 128 -7.93 -3.70 -25.58
C SER A 128 -8.91 -4.27 -24.57
N GLY A 129 -10.09 -3.65 -24.51
CA GLY A 129 -11.09 -3.89 -23.48
C GLY A 129 -11.90 -5.17 -23.67
N LEU A 130 -12.63 -5.52 -22.62
CA LEU A 130 -13.85 -6.31 -22.73
C LEU A 130 -14.76 -5.97 -21.55
N ALA A 131 -16.01 -5.64 -21.88
CA ALA A 131 -17.09 -5.45 -20.93
C ALA A 131 -17.35 -6.76 -20.16
N SER A 132 -17.42 -6.70 -18.84
CA SER A 132 -17.91 -7.82 -18.03
C SER A 132 -19.11 -7.39 -17.21
N VAL A 133 -20.13 -8.24 -17.31
CA VAL A 133 -21.53 -8.03 -17.01
C VAL A 133 -21.79 -7.72 -15.53
N SER A 134 -22.70 -6.78 -15.29
CA SER A 134 -23.26 -6.47 -13.97
C SER A 134 -24.26 -7.56 -13.58
N THR A 135 -23.98 -8.32 -12.53
CA THR A 135 -24.99 -9.15 -11.85
C THR A 135 -25.18 -8.67 -10.43
N HIS A 136 -26.29 -7.95 -10.23
CA HIS A 136 -26.89 -7.63 -8.94
C HIS A 136 -27.13 -8.90 -8.12
N PHE A 137 -26.77 -8.87 -6.83
CA PHE A 137 -27.24 -9.84 -5.83
C PHE A 137 -27.98 -9.09 -4.72
N PRO A 138 -29.27 -9.39 -4.44
CA PRO A 138 -30.04 -8.71 -3.42
C PRO A 138 -29.74 -9.26 -2.01
N SER A 139 -29.74 -8.33 -1.08
CA SER A 139 -29.69 -8.49 0.37
C SER A 139 -30.97 -9.10 0.92
N THR A 140 -30.88 -10.11 1.79
CA THR A 140 -31.95 -10.47 2.75
C THR A 140 -31.40 -11.10 4.04
N THR A 141 -31.54 -10.32 5.13
CA THR A 141 -32.04 -10.66 6.48
C THR A 141 -31.46 -11.82 7.30
N LEU A 142 -31.03 -11.51 8.54
CA LEU A 142 -31.27 -12.30 9.76
C LEU A 142 -31.13 -11.39 11.01
N VAL A 143 -32.20 -10.67 11.37
CA VAL A 143 -32.34 -10.01 12.69
C VAL A 143 -33.33 -10.85 13.48
N ALA A 144 -32.83 -11.89 14.15
CA ALA A 144 -33.62 -12.70 15.09
C ALA A 144 -32.81 -13.19 16.30
N GLY A 145 -31.62 -12.61 16.56
CA GLY A 145 -30.76 -12.99 17.68
C GLY A 145 -30.76 -12.02 18.86
N PHE A 146 -31.24 -10.78 18.69
CA PHE A 146 -31.07 -9.75 19.71
C PHE A 146 -32.06 -9.87 20.88
N SER A 147 -33.23 -10.47 20.65
CA SER A 147 -34.30 -10.55 21.66
C SER A 147 -34.05 -11.61 22.74
N LEU A 148 -33.22 -12.64 22.48
CA LEU A 148 -32.94 -13.69 23.48
C LEU A 148 -31.84 -13.27 24.47
N PHE A 149 -30.98 -12.32 24.10
CA PHE A 149 -29.86 -11.88 24.94
C PHE A 149 -30.31 -11.00 26.13
N LEU A 150 -31.42 -10.27 25.97
CA LEU A 150 -31.93 -9.36 27.00
C LEU A 150 -32.66 -10.08 28.16
N LEU A 151 -33.04 -11.35 28.00
CA LEU A 151 -33.73 -12.13 29.05
C LEU A 151 -32.77 -12.96 29.93
N LEU A 152 -31.47 -12.98 29.62
CA LEU A 152 -30.45 -13.69 30.41
C LEU A 152 -29.65 -12.77 31.35
N GLN A 153 -29.97 -11.48 31.42
CA GLN A 153 -29.32 -10.51 32.32
C GLN A 153 -30.25 -9.92 33.40
N GLN A 154 -31.30 -10.64 33.79
CA GLN A 154 -31.97 -10.44 35.08
C GLN A 154 -31.72 -11.62 36.01
#